data_AF-A0A2W7RXS5-F1
#
_entry.id   AF-A0A2W7RXS5-F1
#
_cell.length_a   1.000
_cell.length_b   1.000
_cell.length_c   1.000
_cell.angle_alpha   90.00
_cell.angle_beta   90.00
_cell.angle_gamma   90.00
#
_symmetry.space_group_name_H-M   'P 1'
#
loop_
_entity.id
_entity.type
_entity.pdbx_description
1 polymer ?
#
loop_
_entity_poly.entity_id
_entity_poly.type
_entity_poly.pdbx_seq_one_letter_code
_entity_poly.pdbx_strand_id
1 'polypeptide(L)'
;MKSFSLFFITYFFLQHTFGQNILDFKISKSYCIFNFLETAGSNNREISWTYKKYIDDNIPKDDTVFKTIISQFKNLQLDYSYQLKDIPENRHQYRSTYDLIIAAAVRANSLKDFKERIIGILPNSSQQKLLKLLNLCEPYYDKYIWNKYQKTASRQLNNLKKYQAQTNFIFNNFKHFYNSVWLSNVPFIVSVFPIPGTTGNTFATPHFNTLCVGLLTGDTNYISAVSIALHEMCHSLYDEQSPEFQQQLSSYFSNDTSMYKTVAYAYFNEALATACGNGWSYKYLSSKLDTSEWYHHDYINGFAHSLYPLVDNYIKQKKNIDSSFITESINLFAKQFPKSIYDYGLMFRKLMIYTDGSQESSSMVSNIGKYYWMGYANLLSPINDSSNLDNLNKSTGTQLVVLNQNDTLSIKSLQQIFPQLGSNINSINKSFYLSFYDHKQRPIIIIKANSTDDFEKILQQIKSEKYMNITQLLHVTE
;
A
#
# COMPACT_ATOMS: atom_id res chain seq x y z
N MET A 1 -68.45 40.38 -30.03
CA MET A 1 -68.00 40.78 -28.68
C MET A 1 -67.17 39.66 -28.08
N LYS A 2 -65.93 40.01 -27.68
CA LYS A 2 -65.01 39.35 -26.73
C LYS A 2 -64.53 37.92 -27.01
N SER A 3 -63.34 37.83 -27.60
CA SER A 3 -62.41 36.69 -27.48
C SER A 3 -61.66 36.76 -26.15
N PHE A 4 -61.58 35.64 -25.44
CA PHE A 4 -60.69 35.42 -24.31
C PHE A 4 -59.44 34.69 -24.81
N SER A 5 -58.26 35.30 -24.68
CA SER A 5 -56.97 34.63 -24.86
C SER A 5 -56.40 34.29 -23.48
N LEU A 6 -56.24 32.99 -23.21
CA LEU A 6 -55.61 32.46 -22.01
C LEU A 6 -54.11 32.31 -22.30
N PHE A 7 -53.26 33.10 -21.63
CA PHE A 7 -51.80 32.96 -21.69
C PHE A 7 -51.36 31.96 -20.60
N PHE A 8 -50.92 30.77 -21.02
CA PHE A 8 -50.21 29.82 -20.15
C PHE A 8 -48.71 30.15 -20.22
N ILE A 9 -48.16 30.74 -19.15
CA ILE A 9 -46.71 30.91 -18.97
C ILE A 9 -46.22 29.72 -18.14
N THR A 10 -45.65 28.73 -18.80
CA THR A 10 -44.92 27.62 -18.16
C THR A 10 -43.52 28.10 -17.76
N TYR A 11 -43.36 28.42 -16.48
CA TYR A 11 -42.04 28.63 -15.85
C TYR A 11 -41.32 27.28 -15.74
N PHE A 12 -40.39 27.00 -16.66
CA PHE A 12 -39.40 25.95 -16.47
C PHE A 12 -38.39 26.43 -15.42
N PHE A 13 -38.61 26.06 -14.15
CA PHE A 13 -37.54 26.06 -13.17
C PHE A 13 -36.54 24.97 -13.56
N LEU A 14 -35.49 25.36 -14.27
CA LEU A 14 -34.26 24.58 -14.35
C LEU A 14 -33.71 24.48 -12.93
N GLN A 15 -34.08 23.41 -12.22
CA GLN A 15 -33.35 22.99 -11.04
C GLN A 15 -31.96 22.59 -11.51
N HIS A 16 -31.01 23.52 -11.44
CA HIS A 16 -29.60 23.14 -11.37
C HIS A 16 -29.43 22.36 -10.08
N THR A 17 -29.56 21.04 -10.18
CA THR A 17 -29.02 20.13 -9.17
C THR A 17 -27.52 20.41 -9.15
N PHE A 18 -27.08 21.21 -8.16
CA PHE A 18 -25.66 21.32 -7.84
C PHE A 18 -25.23 19.93 -7.37
N GLY A 19 -24.76 19.11 -8.30
CA GLY A 19 -24.19 17.82 -8.00
C GLY A 19 -23.04 18.03 -7.01
N GLN A 20 -23.07 17.28 -5.90
CA GLN A 20 -21.95 17.25 -4.97
C GLN A 20 -20.69 16.81 -5.74
N ASN A 21 -19.58 17.54 -5.54
CA ASN A 21 -18.30 17.10 -6.09
C ASN A 21 -17.89 15.78 -5.44
N ILE A 22 -17.53 14.80 -6.25
CA ILE A 22 -17.05 13.51 -5.75
C ILE A 22 -15.67 13.69 -5.12
N LEU A 23 -14.72 14.30 -5.86
CA LEU A 23 -13.41 14.61 -5.31
C LEU A 23 -13.45 16.00 -4.66
N ASP A 24 -13.45 16.05 -3.33
CA ASP A 24 -13.52 17.30 -2.57
C ASP A 24 -12.17 17.63 -1.93
N PHE A 25 -11.53 18.69 -2.44
CA PHE A 25 -10.30 19.20 -1.85
C PHE A 25 -10.64 20.15 -0.69
N LYS A 26 -10.00 19.95 0.46
CA LYS A 26 -10.14 20.86 1.61
C LYS A 26 -8.86 20.97 2.42
N ILE A 27 -8.84 21.94 3.33
CA ILE A 27 -7.91 21.98 4.46
C ILE A 27 -8.76 21.77 5.71
N SER A 28 -8.39 20.81 6.55
CA SER A 28 -8.97 20.67 7.89
C SER A 28 -7.95 21.09 8.93
N LYS A 29 -8.25 22.15 9.71
CA LYS A 29 -7.37 22.60 10.79
C LYS A 29 -7.24 21.52 11.87
N SER A 30 -8.33 20.82 12.21
CA SER A 30 -8.32 19.73 13.18
C SER A 30 -7.34 18.62 12.77
N TYR A 31 -7.38 18.20 11.49
CA TYR A 31 -6.42 17.23 10.97
C TYR A 31 -5.00 17.80 10.91
N CYS A 32 -4.82 19.06 10.51
CA CYS A 32 -3.48 19.66 10.45
C CYS A 32 -2.80 19.71 11.83
N ILE A 33 -3.54 20.00 12.90
CA ILE A 33 -3.03 19.96 14.28
C ILE A 33 -2.68 18.53 14.67
N PHE A 34 -3.56 17.57 14.36
CA PHE A 34 -3.31 16.15 14.61
C PHE A 34 -2.02 15.67 13.91
N ASN A 35 -1.91 15.91 12.60
CA ASN A 35 -0.75 15.52 11.80
C ASN A 35 0.53 16.23 12.22
N PHE A 36 0.45 17.51 12.65
CA PHE A 36 1.61 18.21 13.23
C PHE A 36 2.09 17.53 14.51
N LEU A 37 1.16 17.13 15.38
CA LEU A 37 1.47 16.43 16.62
C LEU A 37 2.05 15.03 16.35
N GLU A 38 1.46 14.29 15.42
CA GLU A 38 1.95 12.99 14.96
C GLU A 38 3.35 13.10 14.35
N THR A 39 3.54 14.02 13.41
CA THR A 39 4.85 14.26 12.78
C THR A 39 5.88 14.61 13.85
N ALA A 40 5.58 15.52 14.77
CA ALA A 40 6.52 15.89 15.82
C ALA A 40 6.93 14.72 16.74
N GLY A 41 6.01 13.77 17.01
CA GLY A 41 6.26 12.63 17.90
C GLY A 41 6.78 11.36 17.23
N SER A 42 6.61 11.24 15.91
CA SER A 42 6.93 10.04 15.16
C SER A 42 8.39 10.00 14.71
N ASN A 43 8.94 8.79 14.69
CA ASN A 43 10.18 8.44 13.99
C ASN A 43 9.91 7.41 12.89
N ASN A 44 8.64 7.21 12.51
CA ASN A 44 8.23 6.19 11.56
C ASN A 44 8.44 6.65 10.12
N ARG A 45 8.33 5.72 9.17
CA ARG A 45 8.52 6.01 7.74
C ARG A 45 7.32 6.70 7.07
N GLU A 46 6.16 6.72 7.73
CA GLU A 46 4.88 7.23 7.20
C GLU A 46 4.66 8.73 7.49
N ILE A 47 5.75 9.50 7.64
CA ILE A 47 5.69 10.95 7.82
C ILE A 47 6.59 11.66 6.81
N SER A 48 6.35 12.95 6.60
CA SER A 48 7.31 13.80 5.88
C SER A 48 8.50 14.14 6.77
N TRP A 49 9.69 13.60 6.46
CA TRP A 49 10.95 14.00 7.09
C TRP A 49 11.27 15.48 6.90
N THR A 50 10.84 16.06 5.79
CA THR A 50 10.94 17.50 5.53
C THR A 50 10.10 18.27 6.54
N TYR A 51 8.88 17.82 6.80
CA TYR A 51 8.01 18.43 7.80
C TYR A 51 8.56 18.25 9.22
N LYS A 52 8.99 17.03 9.56
CA LYS A 52 9.65 16.73 10.85
C LYS A 52 10.84 17.65 11.10
N LYS A 53 11.74 17.72 10.13
CA LYS A 53 12.93 18.58 10.21
C LYS A 53 12.55 20.03 10.43
N TYR A 54 11.56 20.55 9.69
CA TYR A 54 11.10 21.91 9.88
C TYR A 54 10.58 22.14 11.32
N ILE A 55 9.80 21.21 11.87
CA ILE A 55 9.29 21.29 13.25
C ILE A 55 10.46 21.31 14.24
N ASP A 56 11.41 20.38 14.11
CA ASP A 56 12.57 20.25 15.01
C ASP A 56 13.51 21.45 14.96
N ASP A 57 13.65 22.07 13.79
CA ASP A 57 14.53 23.24 13.60
C ASP A 57 13.89 24.55 14.11
N ASN A 58 12.55 24.62 14.20
CA ASN A 58 11.83 25.86 14.53
C ASN A 58 11.30 25.91 15.96
N ILE A 59 11.05 24.77 16.59
CA ILE A 59 10.58 24.72 17.99
C ILE A 59 11.80 24.65 18.92
N PRO A 60 11.90 25.50 19.96
CA PRO A 60 13.03 25.47 20.89
C PRO A 60 13.24 24.09 21.49
N LYS A 61 14.49 23.60 21.43
CA LYS A 61 14.87 22.27 21.92
C LYS A 61 14.72 22.13 23.43
N ASP A 62 14.60 23.21 24.17
CA ASP A 62 14.41 23.27 25.62
C ASP A 62 12.93 23.49 26.03
N ASP A 63 12.00 23.55 25.07
CA ASP A 63 10.57 23.68 25.35
C ASP A 63 10.01 22.41 26.02
N THR A 64 9.98 22.43 27.36
CA THR A 64 9.53 21.30 28.18
C THR A 64 8.04 21.02 28.00
N VAL A 65 7.23 22.06 27.77
CA VAL A 65 5.78 21.94 27.57
C VAL A 65 5.51 21.17 26.27
N PHE A 66 6.14 21.58 25.17
CA PHE A 66 5.98 20.89 23.89
C PHE A 66 6.44 19.43 23.98
N LYS A 67 7.61 19.18 24.58
CA LYS A 67 8.11 17.80 24.80
C LYS A 67 7.14 16.95 25.60
N THR A 68 6.53 17.49 26.64
CA THR A 68 5.52 16.77 27.42
C THR A 68 4.27 16.44 26.58
N ILE A 69 3.79 17.38 25.75
CA ILE A 69 2.65 17.13 24.84
C ILE A 69 2.98 15.98 23.89
N ILE A 70 4.16 16.02 23.24
CA ILE A 70 4.61 14.98 22.32
C ILE A 70 4.71 13.62 23.03
N SER A 71 5.37 13.58 24.19
CA SER A 71 5.53 12.34 24.95
C SER A 71 4.19 11.73 25.37
N GLN A 72 3.22 12.55 25.77
CA GLN A 72 1.89 12.07 26.13
C GLN A 72 1.11 11.56 24.92
N PHE A 73 1.23 12.21 23.76
CA PHE A 73 0.59 11.77 22.52
C PHE A 73 1.13 10.41 22.05
N LYS A 74 2.45 10.22 22.06
CA LYS A 74 3.10 8.95 21.66
C LYS A 74 2.63 7.74 22.47
N ASN A 75 2.26 7.96 23.73
CA ASN A 75 1.81 6.91 24.64
C ASN A 75 0.29 6.68 24.60
N LEU A 76 -0.43 7.35 23.69
CA LEU A 76 -1.87 7.23 23.58
C LEU A 76 -2.24 6.09 22.64
N GLN A 77 -3.02 5.11 23.14
CA GLN A 77 -3.58 4.05 22.30
C GLN A 77 -4.69 4.63 21.42
N LEU A 78 -4.42 4.74 20.11
CA LEU A 78 -5.37 5.22 19.10
C LEU A 78 -5.79 4.14 18.10
N ASP A 79 -5.03 3.05 18.01
CA ASP A 79 -5.22 1.99 17.04
C ASP A 79 -5.76 0.72 17.70
N TYR A 80 -6.99 0.38 17.35
CA TYR A 80 -7.60 -0.91 17.59
C TYR A 80 -8.00 -1.47 16.23
N SER A 81 -7.41 -2.59 15.85
CA SER A 81 -7.68 -3.23 14.56
C SER A 81 -8.87 -4.18 14.63
N TYR A 82 -9.64 -4.25 13.55
CA TYR A 82 -10.75 -5.18 13.37
C TYR A 82 -10.75 -5.75 11.95
N GLN A 83 -11.37 -6.92 11.76
CA GLN A 83 -11.39 -7.66 10.51
C GLN A 83 -12.80 -7.72 9.92
N LEU A 84 -12.92 -7.49 8.62
CA LEU A 84 -14.13 -7.71 7.83
C LEU A 84 -14.13 -9.16 7.31
N LYS A 85 -15.01 -10.01 7.83
CA LYS A 85 -14.96 -11.47 7.61
C LYS A 85 -15.32 -11.92 6.19
N ASP A 86 -16.09 -11.11 5.46
CA ASP A 86 -16.58 -11.46 4.12
C ASP A 86 -15.60 -11.06 3.00
N ILE A 87 -14.50 -10.39 3.37
CA ILE A 87 -13.45 -9.95 2.44
C ILE A 87 -12.41 -11.06 2.26
N PRO A 88 -12.01 -11.42 1.02
CA PRO A 88 -11.02 -12.46 0.79
C PRO A 88 -9.68 -12.21 1.50
N GLU A 89 -9.00 -13.27 1.94
CA GLU A 89 -7.73 -13.17 2.70
C GLU A 89 -6.59 -12.47 1.95
N ASN A 90 -6.62 -12.50 0.61
CA ASN A 90 -5.64 -11.85 -0.25
C ASN A 90 -5.96 -10.37 -0.54
N ARG A 91 -6.90 -9.77 0.21
CA ARG A 91 -7.38 -8.38 0.11
C ARG A 91 -7.22 -7.64 1.44
N HIS A 92 -7.42 -6.32 1.43
CA HIS A 92 -7.37 -5.50 2.64
C HIS A 92 -8.61 -5.71 3.54
N GLN A 93 -8.59 -6.77 4.33
CA GLN A 93 -9.69 -7.12 5.25
C GLN A 93 -9.62 -6.43 6.62
N TYR A 94 -8.46 -5.88 6.99
CA TYR A 94 -8.28 -5.19 8.26
C TYR A 94 -8.55 -3.70 8.15
N ARG A 95 -9.07 -3.13 9.23
CA ARG A 95 -9.33 -1.69 9.41
C ARG A 95 -8.94 -1.31 10.83
N SER A 96 -8.73 -0.02 11.07
CA SER A 96 -8.34 0.50 12.37
C SER A 96 -9.27 1.60 12.88
N THR A 97 -9.34 1.77 14.20
CA THR A 97 -9.90 2.99 14.80
C THR A 97 -9.07 4.23 14.45
N TYR A 98 -7.77 4.05 14.17
CA TYR A 98 -6.89 5.14 13.75
C TYR A 98 -7.41 5.81 12.47
N ASP A 99 -7.73 5.01 11.45
CA ASP A 99 -8.30 5.49 10.19
C ASP A 99 -9.61 6.25 10.41
N LEU A 100 -10.46 5.77 11.34
CA LEU A 100 -11.74 6.42 11.66
C LEU A 100 -11.52 7.79 12.32
N ILE A 101 -10.52 7.88 13.21
CA ILE A 101 -10.13 9.13 13.87
C ILE A 101 -9.61 10.14 12.85
N ILE A 102 -8.73 9.73 11.93
CA ILE A 102 -8.20 10.62 10.89
C ILE A 102 -9.33 11.09 9.96
N ALA A 103 -10.18 10.18 9.50
CA ALA A 103 -11.31 10.53 8.65
C ALA A 103 -12.29 11.50 9.36
N ALA A 104 -12.51 11.32 10.67
CA ALA A 104 -13.28 12.26 11.49
C ALA A 104 -12.59 13.63 11.62
N ALA A 105 -11.27 13.67 11.84
CA ALA A 105 -10.50 14.89 11.94
C ALA A 105 -10.53 15.69 10.64
N VAL A 106 -10.42 15.03 9.49
CA VAL A 106 -10.52 15.67 8.18
C VAL A 106 -11.91 16.25 7.94
N ARG A 107 -12.98 15.56 8.36
CA ARG A 107 -14.35 16.03 8.17
C ARG A 107 -14.75 17.14 9.13
N ALA A 108 -14.11 17.21 10.28
CA ALA A 108 -14.42 18.21 11.29
C ALA A 108 -14.14 19.63 10.82
N ASN A 109 -15.02 20.56 11.20
CA ASN A 109 -14.84 22.00 10.98
C ASN A 109 -14.10 22.68 12.14
N SER A 110 -13.99 22.02 13.28
CA SER A 110 -13.30 22.52 14.49
C SER A 110 -12.92 21.36 15.40
N LEU A 111 -12.11 21.60 16.44
CA LEU A 111 -11.84 20.59 17.47
C LEU A 111 -13.11 20.20 18.27
N LYS A 112 -14.09 21.11 18.37
CA LYS A 112 -15.40 20.80 18.98
C LYS A 112 -16.21 19.83 18.12
N ASP A 113 -16.30 20.08 16.81
CA ASP A 113 -16.96 19.16 15.86
C ASP A 113 -16.22 17.81 15.81
N PHE A 114 -14.89 17.84 15.84
CA PHE A 114 -14.07 16.63 15.91
C PHE A 114 -14.38 15.79 17.15
N LYS A 115 -14.47 16.42 18.34
CA LYS A 115 -14.86 15.76 19.59
C LYS A 115 -16.15 14.97 19.43
N GLU A 116 -17.18 15.56 18.84
CA GLU A 116 -18.49 14.91 18.69
C GLU A 116 -18.42 13.73 17.70
N ARG A 117 -17.61 13.85 16.63
CA ARG A 117 -17.45 12.81 15.60
C ARG A 117 -16.71 11.55 16.06
N ILE A 118 -15.90 11.65 17.10
CA ILE A 118 -15.11 10.51 17.61
C ILE A 118 -15.74 9.82 18.82
N ILE A 119 -16.94 10.24 19.24
CA ILE A 119 -17.68 9.57 20.31
C ILE A 119 -17.90 8.10 19.94
N GLY A 120 -17.52 7.19 20.84
CA GLY A 120 -17.68 5.75 20.66
C GLY A 120 -16.57 5.06 19.84
N ILE A 121 -15.64 5.82 19.24
CA ILE A 121 -14.48 5.23 18.54
C ILE A 121 -13.40 4.81 19.54
N LEU A 122 -13.16 5.64 20.56
CA LEU A 122 -12.14 5.41 21.60
C LEU A 122 -12.79 5.28 22.98
N PRO A 123 -12.11 4.62 23.94
CA PRO A 123 -12.46 4.75 25.35
C PRO A 123 -12.49 6.22 25.78
N ASN A 124 -13.48 6.61 26.59
CA ASN A 124 -13.67 8.01 27.02
C ASN A 124 -12.40 8.67 27.58
N SER A 125 -11.59 7.91 28.32
CA SER A 125 -10.33 8.40 28.88
C SER A 125 -9.30 8.74 27.80
N SER A 126 -9.16 7.90 26.76
CA SER A 126 -8.28 8.15 25.62
C SER A 126 -8.80 9.30 24.76
N GLN A 127 -10.11 9.37 24.51
CA GLN A 127 -10.74 10.47 23.78
C GLN A 127 -10.49 11.82 24.45
N GLN A 128 -10.73 11.92 25.77
CA GLN A 128 -10.49 13.16 26.52
C GLN A 128 -9.02 13.57 26.51
N LYS A 129 -8.09 12.61 26.64
CA LYS A 129 -6.65 12.87 26.54
C LYS A 129 -6.26 13.37 25.16
N LEU A 130 -6.74 12.73 24.08
CA LEU A 130 -6.49 13.18 22.70
C LEU A 130 -6.91 14.64 22.52
N LEU A 131 -8.15 14.96 22.88
CA LEU A 131 -8.69 16.31 22.72
C LEU A 131 -7.93 17.35 23.53
N LYS A 132 -7.52 17.02 24.76
CA LYS A 132 -6.67 17.90 25.58
C LYS A 132 -5.33 18.17 24.88
N LEU A 133 -4.68 17.14 24.35
CA LEU A 133 -3.39 17.26 23.67
C LEU A 133 -3.49 18.10 22.39
N LEU A 134 -4.54 17.92 21.59
CA LEU A 134 -4.77 18.72 20.39
C LEU A 134 -4.98 20.22 20.72
N ASN A 135 -5.77 20.53 21.75
CA ASN A 135 -5.96 21.92 22.19
C ASN A 135 -4.65 22.56 22.71
N LEU A 136 -3.83 21.80 23.44
CA LEU A 136 -2.53 22.27 23.91
C LEU A 136 -1.51 22.44 22.76
N CYS A 137 -1.64 21.65 21.70
CA CYS A 137 -0.77 21.69 20.54
C CYS A 137 -1.14 22.79 19.53
N GLU A 138 -2.42 23.16 19.45
CA GLU A 138 -2.92 24.15 18.49
C GLU A 138 -2.13 25.48 18.47
N PRO A 139 -1.76 26.11 19.62
CA PRO A 139 -0.93 27.32 19.61
C PRO A 139 0.45 27.14 18.97
N TYR A 140 1.06 25.95 19.08
CA TYR A 140 2.32 25.64 18.42
C TYR A 140 2.13 25.53 16.92
N TYR A 141 1.13 24.78 16.48
CA TYR A 141 0.79 24.67 15.06
C TYR A 141 0.52 26.05 14.45
N ASP A 142 -0.25 26.89 15.14
CA ASP A 142 -0.58 28.23 14.65
C ASP A 142 0.65 29.12 14.53
N LYS A 143 1.51 29.14 15.56
CA LYS A 143 2.74 29.96 15.58
C LYS A 143 3.74 29.54 14.50
N TYR A 144 4.00 28.25 14.37
CA TYR A 144 5.11 27.76 13.53
C TYR A 144 4.70 27.44 12.09
N ILE A 145 3.42 27.11 11.86
CA ILE A 145 2.88 26.69 10.57
C ILE A 145 1.77 27.62 10.07
N TRP A 146 0.60 27.62 10.74
CA TRP A 146 -0.61 28.19 10.15
C TRP A 146 -0.49 29.67 9.82
N ASN A 147 -0.07 30.49 10.79
CA ASN A 147 0.00 31.95 10.63
C ASN A 147 0.98 32.37 9.53
N LYS A 148 2.01 31.54 9.25
CA LYS A 148 3.00 31.80 8.21
C LYS A 148 2.52 31.35 6.83
N TYR A 149 1.85 30.20 6.74
CA TYR A 149 1.60 29.51 5.45
C TYR A 149 0.13 29.41 5.05
N GLN A 150 -0.83 29.89 5.84
CA GLN A 150 -2.26 29.83 5.54
C GLN A 150 -2.61 30.40 4.16
N LYS A 151 -2.03 31.55 3.78
CA LYS A 151 -2.25 32.17 2.46
C LYS A 151 -1.78 31.26 1.32
N THR A 152 -0.61 30.66 1.46
CA THR A 152 -0.05 29.72 0.50
C THR A 152 -0.89 28.45 0.40
N ALA A 153 -1.27 27.87 1.55
CA ALA A 153 -2.12 26.68 1.60
C ALA A 153 -3.47 26.94 0.93
N SER A 154 -4.10 28.10 1.20
CA SER A 154 -5.36 28.49 0.56
C SER A 154 -5.22 28.67 -0.95
N ARG A 155 -4.10 29.24 -1.42
CA ARG A 155 -3.81 29.35 -2.86
C ARG A 155 -3.66 27.97 -3.51
N GLN A 156 -2.91 27.06 -2.89
CA GLN A 156 -2.73 25.68 -3.39
C GLN A 156 -4.06 24.95 -3.44
N LEU A 157 -4.87 25.03 -2.38
CA LEU A 157 -6.22 24.48 -2.34
C LEU A 157 -7.09 25.00 -3.50
N ASN A 158 -7.10 26.31 -3.72
CA ASN A 158 -7.87 26.90 -4.81
C ASN A 158 -7.38 26.45 -6.19
N ASN A 159 -6.08 26.22 -6.37
CA ASN A 159 -5.55 25.69 -7.62
C ASN A 159 -5.93 24.22 -7.85
N LEU A 160 -5.97 23.39 -6.81
CA LEU A 160 -6.46 22.01 -6.91
C LEU A 160 -7.95 21.96 -7.23
N LYS A 161 -8.76 22.84 -6.61
CA LYS A 161 -10.20 22.91 -6.86
C LYS A 161 -10.57 23.21 -8.32
N LYS A 162 -9.67 23.82 -9.11
CA LYS A 162 -9.90 24.05 -10.55
C LYS A 162 -10.10 22.76 -11.36
N TYR A 163 -9.67 21.61 -10.83
CA TYR A 163 -9.78 20.32 -11.49
C TYR A 163 -11.03 19.52 -11.08
N GLN A 164 -11.91 20.06 -10.21
CA GLN A 164 -13.05 19.32 -9.65
C GLN A 164 -14.00 18.72 -10.69
N ALA A 165 -14.29 19.47 -11.76
CA ALA A 165 -15.17 18.99 -12.83
C ALA A 165 -14.54 17.80 -13.58
N GLN A 166 -13.25 17.90 -13.91
CA GLN A 166 -12.48 16.84 -14.56
C GLN A 166 -12.39 15.62 -13.66
N THR A 167 -12.14 15.79 -12.36
CA THR A 167 -12.03 14.68 -11.42
C THR A 167 -13.35 13.93 -11.24
N ASN A 168 -14.50 14.60 -11.31
CA ASN A 168 -15.80 13.92 -11.30
C ASN A 168 -15.98 13.02 -12.53
N PHE A 169 -15.57 13.49 -13.71
CA PHE A 169 -15.59 12.68 -14.92
C PHE A 169 -14.65 11.47 -14.81
N ILE A 170 -13.42 11.68 -14.34
CA ILE A 170 -12.43 10.62 -14.13
C ILE A 170 -12.97 9.58 -13.14
N PHE A 171 -13.48 10.02 -11.99
CA PHE A 171 -14.06 9.15 -10.98
C PHE A 171 -15.15 8.26 -11.54
N ASN A 172 -16.08 8.79 -12.33
CA ASN A 172 -17.17 7.99 -12.89
C ASN A 172 -16.67 6.91 -13.86
N ASN A 173 -15.64 7.22 -14.66
CA ASN A 173 -15.01 6.22 -15.52
C ASN A 173 -14.30 5.14 -14.69
N PHE A 174 -13.57 5.54 -13.65
CA PHE A 174 -12.86 4.59 -12.79
C PHE A 174 -13.81 3.75 -11.96
N LYS A 175 -14.83 4.33 -11.35
CA LYS A 175 -15.85 3.59 -10.59
C LYS A 175 -16.45 2.47 -11.45
N HIS A 176 -16.81 2.79 -12.69
CA HIS A 176 -17.31 1.79 -13.65
C HIS A 176 -16.24 0.74 -13.97
N PHE A 177 -15.06 1.17 -14.41
CA PHE A 177 -13.94 0.28 -14.76
C PHE A 177 -13.57 -0.69 -13.63
N TYR A 178 -13.45 -0.21 -12.39
CA TYR A 178 -13.15 -1.02 -11.21
C TYR A 178 -14.33 -1.86 -10.72
N ASN A 179 -15.54 -1.70 -11.28
CA ASN A 179 -16.77 -2.30 -10.77
C ASN A 179 -17.02 -1.99 -9.28
N SER A 180 -16.77 -0.75 -8.88
CA SER A 180 -16.90 -0.30 -7.50
C SER A 180 -18.36 0.03 -7.15
N VAL A 181 -18.79 -0.37 -5.95
CA VAL A 181 -20.12 -0.07 -5.40
C VAL A 181 -20.22 1.32 -4.76
N TRP A 182 -19.17 2.14 -4.91
CA TRP A 182 -19.09 3.48 -4.32
C TRP A 182 -20.31 4.35 -4.67
N LEU A 183 -20.97 4.90 -3.66
CA LEU A 183 -22.17 5.71 -3.86
C LEU A 183 -21.83 7.10 -4.39
N SER A 184 -22.56 7.59 -5.40
CA SER A 184 -22.31 8.89 -6.04
C SER A 184 -22.56 10.10 -5.14
N ASN A 185 -23.17 9.92 -3.97
CA ASN A 185 -23.35 10.96 -2.95
C ASN A 185 -22.31 10.88 -1.82
N VAL A 186 -21.37 9.93 -1.87
CA VAL A 186 -20.27 9.83 -0.91
C VAL A 186 -19.03 10.46 -1.54
N PRO A 187 -18.53 11.59 -1.01
CA PRO A 187 -17.34 12.21 -1.55
C PRO A 187 -16.08 11.43 -1.13
N PHE A 188 -15.08 11.47 -1.98
CA PHE A 188 -13.69 11.18 -1.67
C PHE A 188 -13.00 12.50 -1.29
N ILE A 189 -12.61 12.63 -0.02
CA ILE A 189 -12.14 13.90 0.53
C ILE A 189 -10.61 13.94 0.49
N VAL A 190 -10.03 14.89 -0.24
CA VAL A 190 -8.59 15.13 -0.26
C VAL A 190 -8.27 16.29 0.69
N SER A 191 -7.77 15.97 1.88
CA SER A 191 -7.34 16.96 2.87
C SER A 191 -5.87 17.30 2.66
N VAL A 192 -5.60 18.54 2.24
CA VAL A 192 -4.24 19.03 2.05
C VAL A 192 -3.74 19.74 3.30
N PHE A 193 -2.45 19.58 3.60
CA PHE A 193 -1.77 20.33 4.65
C PHE A 193 -0.42 20.88 4.16
N PRO A 194 -0.02 22.09 4.61
CA PRO A 194 1.21 22.70 4.15
C PRO A 194 2.43 22.08 4.85
N ILE A 195 3.41 21.68 4.04
CA ILE A 195 4.78 21.34 4.47
C ILE A 195 5.69 22.51 4.08
N PRO A 196 6.27 23.25 5.04
CA PRO A 196 7.15 24.36 4.70
C PRO A 196 8.39 23.91 3.90
N GLY A 197 8.59 24.47 2.72
CA GLY A 197 9.76 24.19 1.88
C GLY A 197 9.42 24.22 0.38
N THR A 198 10.47 24.24 -0.44
CA THR A 198 10.38 24.16 -1.92
C THR A 198 10.84 22.80 -2.45
N THR A 199 11.65 22.08 -1.68
CA THR A 199 12.20 20.76 -2.00
C THR A 199 12.12 19.87 -0.77
N GLY A 200 12.05 18.57 -0.98
CA GLY A 200 11.97 17.58 0.09
C GLY A 200 10.97 16.49 -0.25
N ASN A 201 10.69 15.65 0.74
CA ASN A 201 9.73 14.58 0.62
C ASN A 201 8.33 15.02 1.10
N THR A 202 7.33 14.70 0.30
CA THR A 202 5.91 14.74 0.68
C THR A 202 5.42 13.35 1.01
N PHE A 203 4.18 13.25 1.50
CA PHE A 203 3.54 11.98 1.76
C PHE A 203 2.03 12.10 1.54
N ALA A 204 1.40 11.01 1.14
CA ALA A 204 -0.05 10.89 0.99
C ALA A 204 -0.50 9.63 1.75
N THR A 205 -1.50 9.75 2.62
CA THR A 205 -2.04 8.61 3.38
C THR A 205 -3.53 8.44 3.16
N PRO A 206 -3.97 7.28 2.65
CA PRO A 206 -5.38 6.97 2.54
C PRO A 206 -5.97 6.54 3.90
N HIS A 207 -7.18 7.00 4.19
CA HIS A 207 -7.98 6.64 5.37
C HIS A 207 -9.46 6.56 4.97
N PHE A 208 -9.94 5.36 4.62
CA PHE A 208 -11.26 5.16 4.01
C PHE A 208 -11.46 6.06 2.77
N ASN A 209 -12.57 6.79 2.70
CA ASN A 209 -12.84 7.78 1.66
C ASN A 209 -12.19 9.14 1.91
N THR A 210 -11.02 9.14 2.54
CA THR A 210 -10.23 10.34 2.81
C THR A 210 -8.79 10.09 2.38
N LEU A 211 -8.19 11.08 1.75
CA LEU A 211 -6.77 11.12 1.47
C LEU A 211 -6.16 12.34 2.14
N CYS A 212 -5.12 12.13 2.93
CA CYS A 212 -4.36 13.20 3.55
C CYS A 212 -3.08 13.46 2.75
N VAL A 213 -2.91 14.66 2.21
CA VAL A 213 -1.79 14.98 1.31
C VAL A 213 -0.98 16.15 1.84
N GLY A 214 0.31 15.91 2.07
CA GLY A 214 1.27 16.96 2.38
C GLY A 214 1.75 17.65 1.13
N LEU A 215 1.62 18.98 1.06
CA LEU A 215 2.10 19.78 -0.08
C LEU A 215 3.23 20.69 0.37
N LEU A 216 4.37 20.63 -0.32
CA LEU A 216 5.43 21.61 -0.13
C LEU A 216 4.89 23.00 -0.45
N THR A 217 5.15 24.00 0.39
CA THR A 217 4.61 25.36 0.19
C THR A 217 5.13 26.04 -1.08
N GLY A 218 6.26 25.58 -1.62
CA GLY A 218 6.79 25.99 -2.91
C GLY A 218 6.22 25.24 -4.12
N ASP A 219 5.40 24.20 -3.92
CA ASP A 219 4.91 23.37 -5.02
C ASP A 219 3.82 24.07 -5.85
N THR A 220 3.96 23.91 -7.17
CA THR A 220 3.10 24.48 -8.21
C THR A 220 2.63 23.44 -9.23
N ASN A 221 3.07 22.18 -9.13
CA ASN A 221 2.68 21.12 -10.05
C ASN A 221 1.36 20.46 -9.62
N TYR A 222 0.26 21.23 -9.76
CA TYR A 222 -1.05 20.79 -9.31
C TYR A 222 -1.63 19.60 -10.10
N ILE A 223 -1.24 19.43 -11.36
CA ILE A 223 -1.68 18.27 -12.16
C ILE A 223 -1.10 16.98 -11.57
N SER A 224 0.19 16.98 -11.21
CA SER A 224 0.80 15.83 -10.55
C SER A 224 0.13 15.53 -9.22
N ALA A 225 -0.10 16.54 -8.38
CA ALA A 225 -0.80 16.38 -7.10
C ALA A 225 -2.23 15.79 -7.26
N VAL A 226 -2.99 16.25 -8.26
CA VAL A 226 -4.32 15.70 -8.56
C VAL A 226 -4.21 14.26 -9.08
N SER A 227 -3.21 13.96 -9.91
CA SER A 227 -3.00 12.61 -10.45
C SER A 227 -2.63 11.61 -9.36
N ILE A 228 -1.82 12.03 -8.37
CA ILE A 228 -1.54 11.26 -7.15
C ILE A 228 -2.83 11.04 -6.35
N ALA A 229 -3.65 12.07 -6.15
CA ALA A 229 -4.92 11.89 -5.44
C ALA A 229 -5.86 10.89 -6.15
N LEU A 230 -5.85 10.87 -7.49
CA LEU A 230 -6.62 9.92 -8.29
C LEU A 230 -6.01 8.50 -8.28
N HIS A 231 -4.69 8.36 -8.15
CA HIS A 231 -4.01 7.08 -7.89
C HIS A 231 -4.54 6.47 -6.59
N GLU A 232 -4.50 7.22 -5.49
CA GLU A 232 -4.97 6.73 -4.18
C GLU A 232 -6.47 6.42 -4.17
N MET A 233 -7.25 7.24 -4.88
CA MET A 233 -8.67 6.97 -5.10
C MET A 233 -8.91 5.64 -5.83
N CYS A 234 -8.01 5.21 -6.73
CA CYS A 234 -8.11 3.91 -7.39
C CYS A 234 -7.99 2.75 -6.40
N HIS A 235 -7.12 2.84 -5.39
CA HIS A 235 -7.06 1.85 -4.32
C HIS A 235 -8.37 1.78 -3.53
N SER A 236 -8.97 2.93 -3.23
CA SER A 236 -10.28 2.95 -2.55
C SER A 236 -11.40 2.38 -3.42
N LEU A 237 -11.41 2.65 -4.73
CA LEU A 237 -12.37 2.03 -5.65
C LEU A 237 -12.18 0.51 -5.77
N TYR A 238 -10.93 0.05 -5.73
CA TYR A 238 -10.60 -1.37 -5.70
C TYR A 238 -11.09 -2.03 -4.42
N ASP A 239 -10.86 -1.41 -3.26
CA ASP A 239 -11.30 -1.92 -1.95
C ASP A 239 -12.83 -1.87 -1.79
N GLU A 240 -13.50 -0.91 -2.42
CA GLU A 240 -14.97 -0.73 -2.42
C GLU A 240 -15.66 -1.46 -3.60
N GLN A 241 -15.16 -2.64 -3.94
CA GLN A 241 -15.86 -3.64 -4.76
C GLN A 241 -16.77 -4.48 -3.87
N SER A 242 -17.87 -5.02 -4.41
CA SER A 242 -18.70 -5.95 -3.62
C SER A 242 -17.90 -7.20 -3.23
N PRO A 243 -18.19 -7.83 -2.07
CA PRO A 243 -17.50 -9.07 -1.67
C PRO A 243 -17.51 -10.15 -2.76
N GLU A 244 -18.62 -10.30 -3.46
CA GLU A 244 -18.79 -11.27 -4.56
C GLU A 244 -17.84 -10.95 -5.72
N PHE A 245 -17.73 -9.67 -6.10
CA PHE A 245 -16.82 -9.29 -7.17
C PHE A 245 -15.35 -9.39 -6.75
N GLN A 246 -15.01 -9.12 -5.48
CA GLN A 246 -13.65 -9.34 -4.97
C GLN A 246 -13.27 -10.82 -5.03
N GLN A 247 -14.19 -11.72 -4.67
CA GLN A 247 -14.00 -13.17 -4.81
C GLN A 247 -13.85 -13.57 -6.28
N GLN A 248 -14.70 -13.04 -7.16
CA GLN A 248 -14.63 -13.29 -8.60
C GLN A 248 -13.29 -12.82 -9.19
N LEU A 249 -12.85 -11.62 -8.84
CA LEU A 249 -11.57 -11.06 -9.29
C LEU A 249 -10.38 -11.89 -8.80
N SER A 250 -10.39 -12.30 -7.52
CA SER A 250 -9.40 -13.24 -6.99
C SER A 250 -9.41 -14.58 -7.74
N SER A 251 -10.60 -15.07 -8.13
CA SER A 251 -10.73 -16.31 -8.89
C SER A 251 -10.14 -16.22 -10.30
N TYR A 252 -10.16 -15.05 -10.93
CA TYR A 252 -9.54 -14.86 -12.25
C TYR A 252 -8.02 -15.08 -12.17
N PHE A 253 -7.37 -14.58 -11.12
CA PHE A 253 -5.94 -14.85 -10.91
C PHE A 253 -5.67 -16.29 -10.50
N SER A 254 -6.46 -16.87 -9.58
CA SER A 254 -6.18 -18.23 -9.10
C SER A 254 -6.40 -19.29 -10.17
N ASN A 255 -7.38 -19.11 -11.05
CA ASN A 255 -7.73 -20.03 -12.13
C ASN A 255 -6.84 -19.91 -13.38
N ASP A 256 -6.05 -18.84 -13.51
CA ASP A 256 -5.11 -18.70 -14.63
C ASP A 256 -4.01 -19.77 -14.56
N THR A 257 -3.56 -20.29 -15.69
CA THR A 257 -2.54 -21.36 -15.75
C THR A 257 -1.10 -20.83 -15.82
N SER A 258 -0.92 -19.52 -16.01
CA SER A 258 0.40 -18.90 -16.12
C SER A 258 1.20 -19.00 -14.81
N MET A 259 2.48 -19.36 -14.92
CA MET A 259 3.40 -19.34 -13.78
C MET A 259 3.67 -17.93 -13.23
N TYR A 260 3.28 -16.89 -13.96
CA TYR A 260 3.46 -15.49 -13.55
C TYR A 260 2.28 -14.95 -12.71
N LYS A 261 1.16 -15.66 -12.63
CA LYS A 261 -0.09 -15.17 -12.02
C LYS A 261 0.09 -14.65 -10.59
N THR A 262 0.86 -15.36 -9.77
CA THR A 262 1.09 -15.00 -8.36
C THR A 262 1.89 -13.71 -8.24
N VAL A 263 2.92 -13.55 -9.08
CA VAL A 263 3.77 -12.36 -9.06
C VAL A 263 3.02 -11.16 -9.65
N ALA A 264 2.33 -11.36 -10.77
CA ALA A 264 1.50 -10.33 -11.39
C ALA A 264 0.44 -9.82 -10.40
N TYR A 265 -0.25 -10.73 -9.70
CA TYR A 265 -1.23 -10.38 -8.66
C TYR A 265 -0.63 -9.49 -7.56
N ALA A 266 0.58 -9.83 -7.07
CA ALA A 266 1.25 -9.09 -6.00
C ALA A 266 1.56 -7.63 -6.36
N TYR A 267 1.70 -7.31 -7.66
CA TYR A 267 1.94 -5.96 -8.16
C TYR A 267 0.72 -5.32 -8.82
N PHE A 268 -0.37 -6.06 -8.99
CA PHE A 268 -1.50 -5.65 -9.82
C PHE A 268 -2.20 -4.39 -9.30
N ASN A 269 -2.53 -4.35 -8.00
CA ASN A 269 -3.27 -3.23 -7.42
C ASN A 269 -2.50 -1.90 -7.60
N GLU A 270 -1.21 -1.89 -7.26
CA GLU A 270 -0.35 -0.72 -7.42
C GLU A 270 -0.16 -0.34 -8.89
N ALA A 271 0.20 -1.31 -9.74
CA ALA A 271 0.43 -1.04 -11.16
C ALA A 271 -0.84 -0.52 -11.87
N LEU A 272 -2.01 -1.03 -11.49
CA LEU A 272 -3.29 -0.58 -12.02
C LEU A 272 -3.62 0.84 -11.53
N ALA A 273 -3.43 1.13 -10.24
CA ALA A 273 -3.59 2.48 -9.69
C ALA A 273 -2.62 3.48 -10.34
N THR A 274 -1.36 3.09 -10.60
CA THR A 274 -0.39 3.90 -11.33
C THR A 274 -0.81 4.13 -12.78
N ALA A 275 -1.27 3.09 -13.49
CA ALA A 275 -1.74 3.22 -14.87
C ALA A 275 -2.97 4.14 -14.98
N CYS A 276 -3.89 4.07 -14.01
CA CYS A 276 -5.09 4.91 -13.94
C CYS A 276 -4.76 6.36 -13.49
N GLY A 277 -4.10 6.53 -12.36
CA GLY A 277 -3.77 7.84 -11.78
C GLY A 277 -2.67 8.57 -12.56
N ASN A 278 -1.45 8.04 -12.52
CA ASN A 278 -0.27 8.67 -13.12
C ASN A 278 -0.27 8.60 -14.66
N GLY A 279 -0.87 7.57 -15.25
CA GLY A 279 -0.98 7.44 -16.71
C GLY A 279 -2.22 8.13 -17.28
N TRP A 280 -3.39 7.50 -17.10
CA TRP A 280 -4.64 7.90 -17.76
C TRP A 280 -5.15 9.26 -17.28
N SER A 281 -5.21 9.49 -15.97
CA SER A 281 -5.70 10.75 -15.41
C SER A 281 -4.76 11.90 -15.73
N TYR A 282 -3.45 11.70 -15.58
CA TYR A 282 -2.47 12.72 -15.95
C TYR A 282 -2.64 13.13 -17.41
N LYS A 283 -2.73 12.17 -18.34
CA LYS A 283 -2.95 12.47 -19.77
C LYS A 283 -4.26 13.23 -19.99
N TYR A 284 -5.33 12.87 -19.30
CA TYR A 284 -6.61 13.57 -19.42
C TYR A 284 -6.50 15.02 -18.91
N LEU A 285 -5.77 15.26 -17.82
CA LEU A 285 -5.62 16.58 -17.20
C LEU A 285 -4.63 17.48 -17.94
N SER A 286 -3.54 16.94 -18.48
CA SER A 286 -2.46 17.68 -19.13
C SER A 286 -2.54 17.68 -20.66
N SER A 287 -3.42 16.86 -21.24
CA SER A 287 -3.50 16.54 -22.68
C SER A 287 -2.25 15.83 -23.24
N LYS A 288 -1.30 15.40 -22.40
CA LYS A 288 -0.07 14.72 -22.81
C LYS A 288 0.20 13.53 -21.91
N LEU A 289 0.63 12.41 -22.49
CA LEU A 289 1.10 11.29 -21.70
C LEU A 289 2.45 11.68 -21.06
N ASP A 290 2.59 11.43 -19.77
CA ASP A 290 3.89 11.55 -19.12
C ASP A 290 4.78 10.40 -19.59
N THR A 291 5.94 10.72 -20.18
CA THR A 291 6.91 9.75 -20.68
C THR A 291 8.01 9.44 -19.67
N SER A 292 7.97 10.07 -18.50
CA SER A 292 8.92 9.83 -17.41
C SER A 292 8.49 8.63 -16.55
N GLU A 293 9.28 8.34 -15.52
CA GLU A 293 8.93 7.32 -14.53
C GLU A 293 7.65 7.73 -13.78
N TRP A 294 6.65 6.83 -13.75
CA TRP A 294 5.40 7.07 -13.02
C TRP A 294 5.49 6.62 -11.57
N TYR A 295 6.40 5.70 -11.26
CA TYR A 295 6.59 5.16 -9.92
C TYR A 295 8.03 4.73 -9.69
N HIS A 296 8.59 5.01 -8.50
CA HIS A 296 9.97 4.68 -8.19
C HIS A 296 10.15 3.22 -7.72
N HIS A 297 9.74 2.27 -8.56
CA HIS A 297 9.93 0.83 -8.37
C HIS A 297 9.76 0.09 -9.71
N ASP A 298 10.82 -0.56 -10.19
CA ASP A 298 10.90 -1.16 -11.53
C ASP A 298 9.67 -2.01 -11.91
N TYR A 299 9.28 -2.95 -11.05
CA TYR A 299 8.13 -3.83 -11.29
C TYR A 299 6.80 -3.08 -11.40
N ILE A 300 6.55 -2.10 -10.53
CA ILE A 300 5.31 -1.31 -10.53
C ILE A 300 5.28 -0.42 -11.75
N ASN A 301 6.38 0.33 -11.98
CA ASN A 301 6.48 1.28 -13.09
C ASN A 301 6.37 0.58 -14.44
N GLY A 302 7.15 -0.47 -14.67
CA GLY A 302 7.12 -1.21 -15.94
C GLY A 302 5.80 -1.94 -16.16
N PHE A 303 5.18 -2.48 -15.11
CA PHE A 303 3.87 -3.11 -15.24
C PHE A 303 2.78 -2.07 -15.54
N ALA A 304 2.78 -0.93 -14.87
CA ALA A 304 1.82 0.15 -15.10
C ALA A 304 1.89 0.68 -16.54
N HIS A 305 3.10 0.91 -17.07
CA HIS A 305 3.29 1.32 -18.46
C HIS A 305 2.79 0.25 -19.45
N SER A 306 3.02 -1.02 -19.14
CA SER A 306 2.54 -2.13 -19.97
C SER A 306 1.02 -2.27 -19.93
N LEU A 307 0.40 -2.02 -18.76
CA LEU A 307 -1.05 -2.07 -18.56
C LEU A 307 -1.77 -0.87 -19.20
N TYR A 308 -1.12 0.29 -19.30
CA TYR A 308 -1.76 1.53 -19.70
C TYR A 308 -2.58 1.44 -21.00
N PRO A 309 -2.09 0.85 -22.11
CA PRO A 309 -2.90 0.71 -23.33
C PRO A 309 -4.17 -0.12 -23.13
N LEU A 310 -4.09 -1.18 -22.31
CA LEU A 310 -5.23 -2.02 -21.97
C LEU A 310 -6.26 -1.24 -21.13
N VAL A 311 -5.79 -0.51 -20.11
CA VAL A 311 -6.61 0.39 -19.27
C VAL A 311 -7.32 1.45 -20.12
N ASP A 312 -6.58 2.18 -20.96
CA ASP A 312 -7.13 3.22 -21.82
C ASP A 312 -8.21 2.67 -22.76
N ASN A 313 -7.98 1.47 -23.31
CA ASN A 313 -8.95 0.79 -24.16
C ASN A 313 -10.22 0.37 -23.39
N TYR A 314 -10.08 -0.23 -22.19
CA TYR A 314 -11.23 -0.65 -21.39
C TYR A 314 -12.08 0.54 -20.94
N ILE A 315 -11.45 1.63 -20.51
CA ILE A 315 -12.16 2.87 -20.13
C ILE A 315 -12.92 3.44 -21.34
N LYS A 316 -12.28 3.55 -22.51
CA LYS A 316 -12.93 4.03 -23.75
C LYS A 316 -14.13 3.18 -24.16
N GLN A 317 -14.02 1.86 -24.01
CA GLN A 317 -15.10 0.91 -24.30
C GLN A 317 -16.16 0.84 -23.20
N LYS A 318 -15.98 1.55 -22.07
CA LYS A 318 -16.82 1.46 -20.88
C LYS A 318 -16.97 0.00 -20.41
N LYS A 319 -15.85 -0.72 -20.36
CA LYS A 319 -15.77 -2.07 -19.81
C LYS A 319 -15.33 -2.04 -18.36
N ASN A 320 -15.76 -3.03 -17.60
CA ASN A 320 -15.26 -3.29 -16.26
C ASN A 320 -14.10 -4.29 -16.35
N ILE A 321 -13.31 -4.39 -15.29
CA ILE A 321 -12.33 -5.48 -15.15
C ILE A 321 -13.08 -6.82 -15.21
N ASP A 322 -12.62 -7.70 -16.08
CA ASP A 322 -13.16 -9.05 -16.28
C ASP A 322 -12.00 -10.07 -16.37
N SER A 323 -12.32 -11.34 -16.62
CA SER A 323 -11.29 -12.39 -16.75
C SER A 323 -10.33 -12.13 -17.91
N SER A 324 -10.81 -11.54 -19.02
CA SER A 324 -9.98 -11.24 -20.18
C SER A 324 -8.98 -10.13 -19.87
N PHE A 325 -9.39 -9.11 -19.12
CA PHE A 325 -8.50 -8.07 -18.61
C PHE A 325 -7.40 -8.67 -17.73
N ILE A 326 -7.74 -9.59 -16.84
CA ILE A 326 -6.77 -10.21 -15.92
C ILE A 326 -5.80 -11.13 -16.65
N THR A 327 -6.26 -12.00 -17.53
CA THR A 327 -5.37 -12.86 -18.33
C THR A 327 -4.41 -12.02 -19.18
N GLU A 328 -4.89 -10.95 -19.82
CA GLU A 328 -4.01 -10.07 -20.60
C GLU A 328 -3.04 -9.30 -19.70
N SER A 329 -3.48 -8.86 -18.50
CA SER A 329 -2.60 -8.23 -17.52
C SER A 329 -1.46 -9.17 -17.09
N ILE A 330 -1.75 -10.45 -16.87
CA ILE A 330 -0.73 -11.46 -16.54
C ILE A 330 0.24 -11.66 -17.70
N ASN A 331 -0.25 -11.69 -18.95
CA ASN A 331 0.58 -11.81 -20.15
C ASN A 331 1.51 -10.61 -20.33
N LEU A 332 0.98 -9.40 -20.12
CA LEU A 332 1.75 -8.16 -20.18
C LEU A 332 2.86 -8.15 -19.11
N PHE A 333 2.54 -8.58 -17.88
CA PHE A 333 3.53 -8.73 -16.82
C PHE A 333 4.63 -9.73 -17.20
N ALA A 334 4.25 -10.92 -17.68
CA ALA A 334 5.18 -11.98 -18.08
C ALA A 334 6.11 -11.52 -19.22
N LYS A 335 5.58 -10.78 -20.19
CA LYS A 335 6.36 -10.21 -21.30
C LYS A 335 7.33 -9.14 -20.82
N GLN A 336 6.90 -8.28 -19.90
CA GLN A 336 7.71 -7.20 -19.36
C GLN A 336 8.81 -7.71 -18.42
N PHE A 337 8.51 -8.75 -17.63
CA PHE A 337 9.41 -9.30 -16.62
C PHE A 337 9.55 -10.82 -16.72
N PRO A 338 10.10 -11.38 -17.81
CA PRO A 338 10.17 -12.82 -18.02
C PRO A 338 11.05 -13.56 -16.98
N LYS A 339 11.89 -12.84 -16.23
CA LYS A 339 12.71 -13.42 -15.16
C LYS A 339 12.12 -13.24 -13.76
N SER A 340 10.95 -12.60 -13.62
CA SER A 340 10.37 -12.26 -12.30
C SER A 340 10.10 -13.49 -11.44
N ILE A 341 9.68 -14.58 -12.08
CA ILE A 341 9.41 -15.85 -11.42
C ILE A 341 10.67 -16.39 -10.75
N TYR A 342 11.84 -16.12 -11.30
CA TYR A 342 13.15 -16.56 -10.79
C TYR A 342 13.79 -15.54 -9.83
N ASP A 343 13.22 -14.34 -9.66
CA ASP A 343 13.84 -13.28 -8.85
C ASP A 343 13.75 -13.61 -7.36
N TYR A 344 14.90 -13.82 -6.70
CA TYR A 344 14.96 -14.10 -5.27
C TYR A 344 14.39 -12.95 -4.44
N GLY A 345 14.56 -11.71 -4.87
CA GLY A 345 13.95 -10.55 -4.22
C GLY A 345 12.43 -10.66 -4.14
N LEU A 346 11.79 -11.27 -5.13
CA LEU A 346 10.35 -11.53 -5.14
C LEU A 346 9.98 -12.79 -4.35
N MET A 347 10.76 -13.86 -4.47
CA MET A 347 10.54 -15.11 -3.73
C MET A 347 10.60 -14.90 -2.22
N PHE A 348 11.51 -14.05 -1.73
CA PHE A 348 11.72 -13.79 -0.31
C PHE A 348 10.67 -12.84 0.31
N ARG A 349 9.74 -12.28 -0.47
CA ARG A 349 8.67 -11.42 0.09
C ARG A 349 7.68 -12.18 0.98
N LYS A 350 7.39 -13.44 0.64
CA LYS A 350 6.47 -14.30 1.41
C LYS A 350 7.11 -15.67 1.60
N LEU A 351 7.62 -15.91 2.80
CA LEU A 351 8.37 -17.11 3.14
C LEU A 351 7.64 -18.00 4.14
N MET A 352 7.63 -19.29 3.87
CA MET A 352 7.44 -20.34 4.86
C MET A 352 8.82 -20.89 5.21
N ILE A 353 9.30 -20.63 6.42
CA ILE A 353 10.65 -20.95 6.88
C ILE A 353 10.58 -22.20 7.77
N TYR A 354 11.33 -23.23 7.40
CA TYR A 354 11.41 -24.50 8.14
C TYR A 354 12.83 -24.68 8.67
N THR A 355 12.97 -24.90 9.97
CA THR A 355 14.28 -25.04 10.63
C THR A 355 14.20 -25.98 11.83
N ASP A 356 15.31 -26.62 12.19
CA ASP A 356 15.44 -27.43 13.41
C ASP A 356 16.02 -26.64 14.60
N GLY A 357 16.42 -25.38 14.39
CA GLY A 357 17.00 -24.52 15.43
C GLY A 357 15.95 -23.80 16.27
N SER A 358 15.66 -24.30 17.48
CA SER A 358 14.62 -23.72 18.36
C SER A 358 15.06 -22.45 19.13
N GLN A 359 16.35 -22.10 19.18
CA GLN A 359 16.86 -20.94 19.94
C GLN A 359 17.37 -19.74 19.10
N GLU A 360 17.36 -19.82 17.76
CA GLU A 360 17.90 -18.78 16.85
C GLU A 360 16.87 -18.25 15.83
N SER A 361 15.57 -18.42 16.11
CA SER A 361 14.50 -18.09 15.17
C SER A 361 14.40 -16.59 14.84
N SER A 362 14.56 -15.72 15.85
CA SER A 362 14.52 -14.26 15.66
C SER A 362 15.76 -13.72 14.97
N SER A 363 16.95 -14.29 15.25
CA SER A 363 18.20 -13.92 14.57
C SER A 363 18.20 -14.37 13.12
N MET A 364 17.64 -15.53 12.79
CA MET A 364 17.52 -16.01 11.40
C MET A 364 16.64 -15.09 10.55
N VAL A 365 15.43 -14.77 11.03
CA VAL A 365 14.53 -13.83 10.34
C VAL A 365 15.20 -12.45 10.21
N SER A 366 15.85 -11.97 11.28
CA SER A 366 16.62 -10.71 11.23
C SER A 366 17.72 -10.75 10.17
N ASN A 367 18.48 -11.84 10.08
CA ASN A 367 19.56 -12.01 9.11
C ASN A 367 19.06 -12.02 7.66
N ILE A 368 17.94 -12.70 7.38
CA ILE A 368 17.28 -12.62 6.06
C ILE A 368 16.86 -11.17 5.78
N GLY A 369 16.28 -10.50 6.77
CA GLY A 369 15.82 -9.10 6.70
C GLY A 369 16.92 -8.08 6.37
N LYS A 370 18.19 -8.38 6.64
CA LYS A 370 19.34 -7.54 6.23
C LYS A 370 19.50 -7.49 4.71
N TYR A 371 19.13 -8.56 4.01
CA TYR A 371 19.36 -8.72 2.58
C TYR A 371 18.08 -8.55 1.76
N TYR A 372 16.94 -8.98 2.30
CA TYR A 372 15.66 -9.02 1.60
C TYR A 372 14.55 -8.37 2.42
N TRP A 373 13.64 -7.68 1.73
CA TRP A 373 12.40 -7.23 2.35
C TRP A 373 11.40 -8.38 2.41
N MET A 374 11.10 -8.84 3.62
CA MET A 374 10.05 -9.84 3.86
C MET A 374 8.76 -9.13 4.23
N GLY A 375 7.74 -9.24 3.39
CA GLY A 375 6.39 -8.77 3.73
C GLY A 375 5.67 -9.75 4.67
N TYR A 376 6.00 -11.04 4.58
CA TYR A 376 5.49 -12.09 5.45
C TYR A 376 6.52 -13.19 5.62
N ALA A 377 6.72 -13.64 6.85
CA ALA A 377 7.51 -14.83 7.16
C ALA A 377 6.79 -15.62 8.25
N ASN A 378 6.59 -16.92 8.02
CA ASN A 378 6.13 -17.84 9.05
C ASN A 378 7.23 -18.85 9.33
N LEU A 379 7.63 -18.98 10.60
CA LEU A 379 8.71 -19.87 11.01
C LEU A 379 8.13 -21.11 11.70
N LEU A 380 8.56 -22.27 11.23
CA LEU A 380 8.07 -23.59 11.61
C LEU A 380 9.26 -24.45 12.05
N SER A 381 9.22 -24.93 13.29
CA SER A 381 10.28 -25.72 13.91
C SER A 381 9.67 -26.74 14.88
N PRO A 382 10.24 -27.96 14.98
CA PRO A 382 11.30 -28.53 14.15
C PRO A 382 10.77 -28.96 12.76
N ILE A 383 11.65 -29.13 11.76
CA ILE A 383 11.29 -29.52 10.39
C ILE A 383 10.54 -30.85 10.38
N ASN A 384 11.05 -31.82 11.18
CA ASN A 384 10.57 -33.18 11.20
C ASN A 384 9.24 -33.39 11.95
N ASP A 385 8.66 -32.34 12.53
CA ASP A 385 7.31 -32.43 13.09
C ASP A 385 6.30 -32.76 11.99
N SER A 386 5.42 -33.73 12.26
CA SER A 386 4.46 -34.21 11.27
C SER A 386 3.56 -33.10 10.70
N SER A 387 3.18 -32.11 11.52
CA SER A 387 2.36 -30.98 11.09
C SER A 387 3.15 -30.01 10.22
N ASN A 388 4.46 -29.84 10.47
CA ASN A 388 5.34 -29.00 9.67
C ASN A 388 5.66 -29.65 8.32
N LEU A 389 5.89 -30.96 8.27
CA LEU A 389 6.06 -31.70 7.02
C LEU A 389 4.78 -31.68 6.16
N ASP A 390 3.62 -31.85 6.79
CA ASP A 390 2.32 -31.72 6.11
C ASP A 390 2.13 -30.30 5.54
N ASN A 391 2.49 -29.28 6.32
CA ASN A 391 2.48 -27.89 5.89
C ASN A 391 3.45 -27.65 4.73
N LEU A 392 4.70 -28.13 4.79
CA LEU A 392 5.69 -28.04 3.71
C LEU A 392 5.17 -28.68 2.42
N ASN A 393 4.43 -29.78 2.52
CA ASN A 393 3.84 -30.43 1.36
C ASN A 393 2.62 -29.68 0.80
N LYS A 394 1.80 -29.05 1.65
CA LYS A 394 0.52 -28.45 1.25
C LYS A 394 0.56 -26.94 1.00
N SER A 395 1.47 -26.21 1.63
CA SER A 395 1.47 -24.75 1.62
C SER A 395 1.74 -24.18 0.23
N THR A 396 1.23 -22.99 0.00
CA THR A 396 1.43 -22.24 -1.24
C THR A 396 2.47 -21.14 -1.02
N GLY A 397 3.37 -20.93 -1.99
CA GLY A 397 4.40 -19.89 -1.93
C GLY A 397 5.82 -20.44 -1.84
N THR A 398 6.77 -19.57 -1.54
CA THR A 398 8.19 -19.92 -1.43
C THR A 398 8.47 -20.67 -0.13
N GLN A 399 9.10 -21.82 -0.25
CA GLN A 399 9.54 -22.63 0.88
C GLN A 399 11.03 -22.37 1.11
N LEU A 400 11.41 -21.93 2.30
CA LEU A 400 12.81 -21.81 2.72
C LEU A 400 13.09 -22.83 3.82
N VAL A 401 13.93 -23.81 3.53
CA VAL A 401 14.37 -24.80 4.51
C VAL A 401 15.80 -24.48 4.93
N VAL A 402 16.05 -24.36 6.23
CA VAL A 402 17.38 -24.07 6.79
C VAL A 402 17.82 -25.24 7.65
N LEU A 403 18.88 -25.90 7.20
CA LEU A 403 19.50 -27.09 7.79
C LEU A 403 20.80 -26.74 8.49
N ASN A 404 21.01 -27.36 9.65
CA ASN A 404 22.23 -27.31 10.46
C ASN A 404 23.12 -28.57 10.21
N GLN A 405 24.32 -28.59 10.79
CA GLN A 405 25.35 -29.62 10.53
C GLN A 405 24.90 -31.08 10.72
N ASN A 406 23.89 -31.35 11.58
CA ASN A 406 23.53 -32.70 12.02
C ASN A 406 22.13 -33.19 11.58
N ASP A 407 21.48 -32.52 10.63
CA ASP A 407 20.07 -32.74 10.30
C ASP A 407 19.80 -33.94 9.35
N THR A 408 20.43 -35.08 9.62
CA THR A 408 20.25 -36.30 8.79
C THR A 408 18.81 -36.81 8.76
N LEU A 409 18.04 -36.63 9.84
CA LEU A 409 16.61 -36.98 9.87
C LEU A 409 15.77 -36.04 9.00
N SER A 410 16.05 -34.74 9.04
CA SER A 410 15.33 -33.75 8.25
C SER A 410 15.67 -33.88 6.78
N ILE A 411 16.93 -34.13 6.42
CA ILE A 411 17.31 -34.43 5.02
C ILE A 411 16.57 -35.66 4.49
N LYS A 412 16.49 -36.76 5.25
CA LYS A 412 15.73 -37.94 4.84
C LYS A 412 14.24 -37.62 4.62
N SER A 413 13.65 -36.84 5.51
CA SER A 413 12.25 -36.41 5.39
C SER A 413 12.04 -35.51 4.17
N LEU A 414 12.98 -34.60 3.90
CA LEU A 414 12.96 -33.73 2.72
C LEU A 414 13.16 -34.52 1.43
N GLN A 415 13.97 -35.58 1.40
CA GLN A 415 14.12 -36.46 0.23
C GLN A 415 12.83 -37.20 -0.12
N GLN A 416 11.97 -37.50 0.86
CA GLN A 416 10.65 -38.09 0.62
C GLN A 416 9.68 -37.08 -0.03
N ILE A 417 9.77 -35.81 0.37
CA ILE A 417 8.92 -34.73 -0.17
C ILE A 417 9.47 -34.22 -1.52
N PHE A 418 10.78 -34.15 -1.66
CA PHE A 418 11.52 -33.63 -2.80
C PHE A 418 12.52 -34.69 -3.32
N PRO A 419 12.06 -35.68 -4.11
CA PRO A 419 12.92 -36.74 -4.62
C PRO A 419 14.12 -36.24 -5.44
N GLN A 420 14.00 -35.06 -6.06
CA GLN A 420 15.08 -34.40 -6.81
C GLN A 420 16.33 -34.03 -5.99
N LEU A 421 16.26 -34.03 -4.65
CA LEU A 421 17.45 -33.81 -3.81
C LEU A 421 18.50 -34.90 -3.99
N GLY A 422 18.07 -36.11 -4.38
CA GLY A 422 18.94 -37.28 -4.53
C GLY A 422 19.62 -37.70 -3.22
N SER A 423 20.31 -38.84 -3.23
CA SER A 423 21.04 -39.34 -2.05
C SER A 423 22.33 -38.58 -1.75
N ASN A 424 22.91 -37.92 -2.75
CA ASN A 424 24.23 -37.27 -2.69
C ASN A 424 24.26 -36.03 -1.77
N ILE A 425 23.13 -35.42 -1.45
CA ILE A 425 23.08 -34.26 -0.55
C ILE A 425 23.60 -34.60 0.87
N ASN A 426 23.51 -35.88 1.26
CA ASN A 426 24.01 -36.38 2.55
C ASN A 426 25.54 -36.39 2.65
N SER A 427 26.28 -36.42 1.53
CA SER A 427 27.74 -36.46 1.53
C SER A 427 28.40 -35.08 1.46
N ILE A 428 27.61 -34.00 1.36
CA ILE A 428 28.13 -32.63 1.30
C ILE A 428 28.35 -32.11 2.72
N ASN A 429 29.62 -32.11 3.15
CA ASN A 429 30.04 -31.59 4.46
C ASN A 429 30.22 -30.05 4.49
N LYS A 430 30.23 -29.40 3.32
CA LYS A 430 30.30 -27.94 3.19
C LYS A 430 28.92 -27.29 3.33
N SER A 431 28.92 -26.00 3.63
CA SER A 431 27.72 -25.18 3.46
C SER A 431 27.37 -25.02 1.98
N PHE A 432 26.08 -24.99 1.70
CA PHE A 432 25.56 -24.92 0.34
C PHE A 432 24.14 -24.38 0.36
N TYR A 433 23.64 -24.02 -0.82
CA TYR A 433 22.21 -23.90 -1.01
C TYR A 433 21.75 -24.56 -2.31
N LEU A 434 20.47 -24.91 -2.32
CA LEU A 434 19.73 -25.42 -3.47
C LEU A 434 18.57 -24.49 -3.73
N SER A 435 18.20 -24.33 -4.99
CA SER A 435 16.98 -23.64 -5.36
C SER A 435 16.37 -24.23 -6.62
N PHE A 436 15.08 -24.55 -6.56
CA PHE A 436 14.37 -25.20 -7.66
C PHE A 436 12.86 -24.99 -7.57
N TYR A 437 12.14 -25.43 -8.61
CA TYR A 437 10.70 -25.61 -8.56
C TYR A 437 10.33 -27.05 -8.28
N ASP A 438 9.41 -27.28 -7.35
CA ASP A 438 8.84 -28.62 -7.15
C ASP A 438 7.82 -28.97 -8.25
N HIS A 439 7.26 -30.18 -8.17
CA HIS A 439 6.23 -30.66 -9.10
C HIS A 439 4.94 -29.82 -9.09
N LYS A 440 4.73 -28.99 -8.06
CA LYS A 440 3.60 -28.05 -7.95
C LYS A 440 3.97 -26.64 -8.43
N GLN A 441 5.14 -26.47 -9.06
CA GLN A 441 5.67 -25.18 -9.49
C GLN A 441 5.83 -24.18 -8.34
N ARG A 442 6.16 -24.67 -7.14
CA ARG A 442 6.50 -23.83 -5.98
C ARG A 442 8.01 -23.62 -5.91
N PRO A 443 8.49 -22.39 -5.68
CA PRO A 443 9.90 -22.15 -5.39
C PRO A 443 10.30 -22.80 -4.06
N ILE A 444 11.33 -23.65 -4.10
CA ILE A 444 11.95 -24.27 -2.94
C ILE A 444 13.39 -23.78 -2.85
N ILE A 445 13.79 -23.31 -1.68
CA ILE A 445 15.15 -22.92 -1.35
C ILE A 445 15.59 -23.72 -0.14
N ILE A 446 16.69 -24.44 -0.23
CA ILE A 446 17.27 -25.19 0.88
C ILE A 446 18.64 -24.63 1.16
N ILE A 447 18.88 -24.14 2.37
CA ILE A 447 20.17 -23.64 2.82
C ILE A 447 20.70 -24.62 3.87
N LYS A 448 21.89 -25.17 3.65
CA LYS A 448 22.66 -25.85 4.69
C LYS A 448 23.78 -24.92 5.14
N ALA A 449 23.70 -24.47 6.38
CA ALA A 449 24.69 -23.59 6.98
C ALA A 449 25.36 -24.29 8.16
N ASN A 450 26.69 -24.19 8.21
CA ASN A 450 27.49 -24.80 9.27
C ASN A 450 27.69 -23.85 10.46
N SER A 451 27.40 -22.56 10.25
CA SER A 451 27.47 -21.46 11.22
C SER A 451 26.57 -20.30 10.76
N THR A 452 26.31 -19.34 11.65
CA THR A 452 25.60 -18.09 11.30
C THR A 452 26.32 -17.29 10.21
N ASP A 453 27.66 -17.28 10.23
CA ASP A 453 28.47 -16.60 9.22
C ASP A 453 28.29 -17.25 7.83
N ASP A 454 28.21 -18.58 7.78
CA ASP A 454 27.95 -19.30 6.52
C ASP A 454 26.55 -19.00 5.99
N PHE A 455 25.55 -18.93 6.89
CA PHE A 455 24.19 -18.54 6.53
C PHE A 455 24.15 -17.15 5.90
N GLU A 456 24.83 -16.17 6.51
CA GLU A 456 24.89 -14.81 5.97
C GLU A 456 25.63 -14.74 4.63
N LYS A 457 26.75 -15.46 4.47
CA LYS A 457 27.46 -15.55 3.18
C LYS A 457 26.58 -16.14 2.08
N ILE A 458 25.82 -17.18 2.39
CA ILE A 458 24.86 -17.77 1.45
C ILE A 458 23.78 -16.75 1.05
N LEU A 459 23.20 -16.02 2.00
CA LEU A 459 22.20 -14.99 1.69
C LEU A 459 22.78 -13.87 0.81
N GLN A 460 24.03 -13.46 1.06
CA GLN A 460 24.75 -12.52 0.21
C GLN A 460 24.95 -13.06 -1.21
N GLN A 461 25.32 -14.34 -1.34
CA GLN A 461 25.48 -14.99 -2.63
C GLN A 461 24.15 -15.07 -3.39
N ILE A 462 23.07 -15.53 -2.75
CA ILE A 462 21.73 -15.56 -3.38
C ILE A 462 21.34 -14.15 -3.85
N LYS A 463 21.68 -13.11 -3.07
CA LYS A 463 21.37 -11.72 -3.42
C LYS A 463 22.17 -11.22 -4.62
N SER A 464 23.44 -11.61 -4.73
CA SER A 464 24.29 -11.23 -5.86
C SER A 464 23.89 -11.96 -7.15
N GLU A 465 23.45 -13.22 -7.05
CA GLU A 465 22.94 -14.00 -8.18
C GLU A 465 21.62 -13.42 -8.73
N LYS A 466 20.81 -12.79 -7.87
CA LYS A 466 19.52 -12.12 -8.14
C LYS A 466 18.41 -13.07 -8.64
N TYR A 467 18.72 -13.99 -9.55
CA TYR A 467 17.78 -14.91 -10.16
C TYR A 467 18.18 -16.37 -9.91
N MET A 468 17.20 -17.21 -9.60
CA MET A 468 17.34 -18.66 -9.52
C MET A 468 17.82 -19.25 -10.84
N ASN A 469 18.91 -20.02 -10.77
CA ASN A 469 19.41 -20.77 -11.91
C ASN A 469 18.75 -22.15 -12.00
N ILE A 470 17.75 -22.29 -12.87
CA ILE A 470 17.03 -23.57 -13.05
C ILE A 470 17.87 -24.69 -13.70
N THR A 471 19.06 -24.38 -14.24
CA THR A 471 19.97 -25.39 -14.80
C THR A 471 20.96 -25.94 -13.79
N GLN A 472 21.12 -25.26 -12.66
CA GLN A 472 22.05 -25.63 -11.59
C GLN A 472 21.29 -25.82 -10.29
N LEU A 473 21.11 -27.07 -9.89
CA LEU A 473 20.38 -27.39 -8.65
C LEU A 473 21.20 -27.04 -7.41
N LEU A 474 22.53 -27.26 -7.43
CA LEU A 474 23.42 -27.17 -6.28
C LEU A 474 24.49 -26.08 -6.42
N HIS A 475 24.57 -25.24 -5.40
CA HIS A 475 25.57 -24.17 -5.26
C HIS A 475 26.34 -24.39 -3.95
N VAL A 476 27.63 -24.71 -4.04
CA VAL A 476 28.50 -24.95 -2.88
C VAL A 476 29.29 -23.68 -2.59
N THR A 477 29.29 -23.21 -1.34
CA THR A 477 30.14 -22.08 -0.94
C THR A 477 31.58 -22.54 -0.85
N GLU A 478 32.51 -21.77 -1.43
CA GLU A 478 33.95 -22.09 -1.43
C GLU A 478 34.55 -22.18 -0.03
#